data_AF-A0A2A4KJI4-F1
#
_entry.id   AF-A0A2A4KJI4-F1
#
_cell.length_a   1.000
_cell.length_b   1.000
_cell.length_c   1.000
_cell.angle_alpha   90.00
_cell.angle_beta   90.00
_cell.angle_gamma   90.00
#
_symmetry.space_group_name_H-M   'P 1'
#
loop_
_entity.id
_entity.type
_entity.pdbx_description
1 polymer ?
#
loop_
_entity_poly.entity_id
_entity_poly.type
_entity_poly.pdbx_seq_one_letter_code
_entity_poly.pdbx_strand_id
1 'polypeptide(L)'
;MTAATTSLSPSWARREAHHEPYRWLATEPGDLFAPGVAEELAACFPEDGYVRLDTSDRESGKRYRNRSRAVDSSPQDGDDAGLPEPWRRLVDELRTGDYRTQVARVLGQEPASGLEIRLVRHGGGDWLGPHTDRADKLFSHIVYFNPGWRAEWGGCLEILPGEHDPAVARVVPCLGASALLCQAPNSWHQVTAVAPGAERERRSLLVHGLR
;
A
#
# COMPACT_ATOMS: atom_id res chain seq x y z
N MET A 1 29.89 -9.04 13.74
CA MET A 1 28.94 -8.77 12.65
C MET A 1 27.56 -9.15 13.13
N THR A 2 26.77 -8.18 13.59
CA THR A 2 25.35 -8.39 13.89
C THR A 2 24.62 -8.58 12.57
N ALA A 3 23.91 -9.69 12.40
CA ALA A 3 23.04 -9.88 11.24
C ALA A 3 22.07 -8.69 11.18
N ALA A 4 21.98 -8.02 10.03
CA ALA A 4 20.98 -6.98 9.85
C ALA A 4 19.58 -7.64 9.99
N THR A 5 18.81 -7.21 10.99
CA THR A 5 17.43 -7.68 11.18
C THR A 5 16.60 -7.19 10.00
N THR A 6 16.09 -8.12 9.18
CA THR A 6 15.20 -7.82 8.05
C THR A 6 13.84 -7.36 8.58
N SER A 7 13.26 -6.36 7.93
CA SER A 7 11.92 -5.84 8.25
C SER A 7 10.85 -6.81 7.75
N LEU A 8 11.02 -7.36 6.54
CA LEU A 8 10.05 -8.27 5.93
C LEU A 8 10.29 -9.72 6.38
N SER A 9 9.19 -10.45 6.59
CA SER A 9 9.22 -11.88 6.89
C SER A 9 9.43 -12.70 5.61
N PRO A 10 10.40 -13.62 5.54
CA PRO A 10 10.61 -14.46 4.34
C PRO A 10 9.40 -15.31 3.93
N SER A 11 8.42 -15.51 4.81
CA SER A 11 7.23 -16.33 4.55
C SER A 11 6.15 -15.64 3.74
N TRP A 12 6.08 -14.31 3.72
CA TRP A 12 4.97 -13.60 3.05
C TRP A 12 4.90 -13.93 1.56
N ALA A 13 6.06 -14.08 0.91
CA ALA A 13 6.20 -14.38 -0.50
C ALA A 13 5.89 -15.86 -0.88
N ARG A 14 5.55 -16.70 0.11
CA ARG A 14 5.11 -18.09 -0.10
C ARG A 14 3.58 -18.23 -0.10
N ARG A 15 2.85 -17.15 0.18
CA ARG A 15 1.39 -17.15 0.18
C ARG A 15 0.86 -17.20 -1.25
N GLU A 16 -0.25 -17.90 -1.41
CA GLU A 16 -0.93 -18.04 -2.69
C GLU A 16 -1.79 -16.79 -2.97
N ALA A 17 -1.65 -16.24 -4.17
CA ALA A 17 -2.47 -15.13 -4.62
C ALA A 17 -3.85 -15.65 -5.06
N HIS A 18 -4.89 -14.86 -4.84
CA HIS A 18 -6.16 -14.99 -5.54
C HIS A 18 -5.94 -14.77 -7.04
N HIS A 19 -6.75 -15.44 -7.86
CA HIS A 19 -6.72 -15.30 -9.32
C HIS A 19 -7.95 -14.59 -9.89
N GLU A 20 -9.03 -14.52 -9.10
CA GLU A 20 -10.30 -13.87 -9.45
C GLU A 20 -10.57 -12.67 -8.53
N PRO A 21 -11.11 -11.56 -9.05
CA PRO A 21 -11.41 -11.27 -10.46
C PRO A 21 -10.15 -10.93 -11.29
N TYR A 22 -9.01 -10.82 -10.63
CA TYR A 22 -7.66 -10.67 -11.19
C TYR A 22 -6.67 -11.17 -10.15
N ARG A 23 -5.37 -11.07 -10.41
CA ARG A 23 -4.36 -11.57 -9.47
C ARG A 23 -4.08 -10.59 -8.33
N TRP A 24 -4.31 -11.02 -7.09
CA TRP A 24 -4.01 -10.21 -5.91
C TRP A 24 -3.77 -11.08 -4.67
N LEU A 25 -3.13 -10.51 -3.65
CA LEU A 25 -2.85 -11.17 -2.38
C LEU A 25 -3.23 -10.22 -1.24
N ALA A 26 -3.91 -10.72 -0.21
CA ALA A 26 -3.99 -10.07 1.09
C ALA A 26 -3.11 -10.80 2.10
N THR A 27 -2.54 -10.04 3.04
CA THR A 27 -1.80 -10.57 4.17
C THR A 27 -2.45 -10.11 5.47
N GLU A 28 -2.46 -10.99 6.46
CA GLU A 28 -2.97 -10.71 7.80
C GLU A 28 -1.85 -10.15 8.70
N PRO A 29 -2.18 -9.51 9.83
CA PRO A 29 -1.17 -9.10 10.80
C PRO A 29 -0.24 -10.24 11.21
N GLY A 30 1.07 -10.01 11.11
CA GLY A 30 2.12 -11.01 11.39
C GLY A 30 2.63 -11.77 10.16
N ASP A 31 2.02 -11.58 8.98
CA ASP A 31 2.46 -12.26 7.76
C ASP A 31 3.60 -11.54 7.04
N LEU A 32 3.44 -10.22 6.84
CA LEU A 32 4.34 -9.43 6.01
C LEU A 32 5.66 -9.10 6.71
N PHE A 33 5.58 -8.73 7.99
CA PHE A 33 6.70 -8.19 8.76
C PHE A 33 7.26 -9.22 9.75
N ALA A 34 8.54 -9.09 10.06
CA ALA A 34 9.13 -9.77 11.20
C ALA A 34 8.46 -9.29 12.51
N PRO A 35 8.46 -10.11 13.58
CA PRO A 35 7.80 -9.76 14.84
C PRO A 35 8.22 -8.39 15.39
N GLY A 36 7.24 -7.54 15.73
CA GLY A 36 7.46 -6.22 16.33
C GLY A 36 7.74 -5.08 15.34
N VAL A 37 8.07 -5.38 14.08
CA VAL A 37 8.44 -4.37 13.08
C VAL A 37 7.24 -3.51 12.68
N ALA A 38 6.05 -4.08 12.57
CA ALA A 38 4.84 -3.31 12.24
C ALA A 38 4.53 -2.27 13.33
N GLU A 39 4.63 -2.66 14.59
CA GLU A 39 4.44 -1.80 15.77
C GLU A 39 5.49 -0.69 15.81
N GLU A 40 6.76 -1.02 15.58
CA GLU A 40 7.87 -0.06 15.51
C GLU A 40 7.60 1.00 14.43
N LEU A 41 7.31 0.57 13.20
CA LEU A 41 7.02 1.47 12.07
C LEU A 41 5.78 2.34 12.32
N ALA A 42 4.74 1.78 12.94
CA ALA A 42 3.52 2.52 13.27
C ALA A 42 3.75 3.56 14.37
N ALA A 43 4.58 3.26 15.37
CA ALA A 43 4.94 4.17 16.45
C ALA A 43 5.75 5.37 15.94
N CYS A 44 6.59 5.17 14.92
CA CYS A 44 7.34 6.23 14.26
C CYS A 44 6.83 6.58 12.85
N PHE A 45 5.52 6.47 12.60
CA PHE A 45 4.96 6.80 11.29
C PHE A 45 5.18 8.29 10.96
N PRO A 46 5.82 8.66 9.83
CA PRO A 46 6.21 10.05 9.57
C PRO A 46 5.04 11.03 9.60
N GLU A 47 5.25 12.20 10.21
CA GLU A 47 4.19 13.19 10.52
C GLU A 47 4.11 14.37 9.57
N ASP A 48 5.22 14.74 8.94
CA ASP A 48 5.37 15.89 8.06
C ASP A 48 5.54 15.49 6.59
N GLY A 49 5.63 16.48 5.70
CA GLY A 49 5.90 16.28 4.27
C GLY A 49 4.71 15.80 3.44
N TYR A 50 3.49 15.82 3.99
CA TYR A 50 2.28 15.43 3.27
C TYR A 50 1.65 16.61 2.52
N VAL A 51 1.29 16.37 1.27
CA VAL A 51 0.49 17.29 0.45
C VAL A 51 -0.95 16.77 0.38
N ARG A 52 -1.93 17.66 0.60
CA ARG A 52 -3.35 17.35 0.39
C ARG A 52 -3.63 17.26 -1.11
N LEU A 53 -4.18 16.13 -1.53
CA LEU A 53 -4.61 15.88 -2.90
C LEU A 53 -6.13 15.72 -2.89
N ASP A 54 -6.79 16.45 -3.78
CA ASP A 54 -8.21 16.28 -4.07
C ASP A 54 -8.40 16.33 -5.59
N THR A 55 -8.90 15.24 -6.15
CA THR A 55 -9.17 15.10 -7.59
C THR A 55 -10.65 14.87 -7.88
N SER A 56 -11.55 15.16 -6.91
CA SER A 56 -12.99 14.98 -7.06
C SER A 56 -13.56 15.65 -8.31
N ASP A 57 -13.05 16.83 -8.64
CA ASP A 57 -13.60 17.69 -9.68
C ASP A 57 -13.00 17.41 -11.08
N ARG A 58 -12.14 16.39 -11.19
CA ARG A 58 -11.54 16.02 -12.48
C ARG A 58 -12.53 15.22 -13.32
N GLU A 59 -12.79 15.71 -14.54
CA GLU A 59 -13.72 15.09 -15.49
C GLU A 59 -13.28 13.68 -15.92
N SER A 60 -11.96 13.42 -16.02
CA SER A 60 -11.42 12.11 -16.38
C SER A 60 -10.31 11.64 -15.43
N GLY A 61 -10.29 10.32 -15.18
CA GLY A 61 -9.24 9.65 -14.42
C GLY A 61 -9.59 9.33 -12.96
N LYS A 62 -8.57 8.93 -12.21
CA LYS A 62 -8.66 8.47 -10.81
C LYS A 62 -9.11 9.61 -9.89
N ARG A 63 -10.28 9.45 -9.26
CA ARG A 63 -10.84 10.42 -8.29
C ARG A 63 -10.55 9.98 -6.87
N TYR A 64 -9.97 10.87 -6.07
CA TYR A 64 -9.63 10.59 -4.67
C TYR A 64 -9.39 11.86 -3.87
N ARG A 65 -9.41 11.68 -2.57
CA ARG A 65 -9.03 12.69 -1.58
C ARG A 65 -8.17 12.01 -0.54
N ASN A 66 -6.94 12.50 -0.35
CA ASN A 66 -6.03 12.04 0.70
C ASN A 66 -4.90 13.03 0.95
N ARG A 67 -4.02 12.68 1.87
CA ARG A 67 -2.70 13.31 2.05
C ARG A 67 -1.62 12.34 1.63
N SER A 68 -0.68 12.78 0.80
CA SER A 68 0.39 11.93 0.28
C SER A 68 1.76 12.58 0.46
N ARG A 69 2.75 11.79 0.86
CA ARG A 69 4.18 12.14 0.91
C ARG A 69 4.94 11.19 0.00
N ALA A 70 5.70 11.73 -0.95
CA ALA A 70 6.66 10.94 -1.71
C ALA A 70 7.83 10.55 -0.80
N VAL A 71 8.25 9.30 -0.90
CA VAL A 71 9.46 8.77 -0.24
C VAL A 71 10.49 8.41 -1.30
N ASP A 72 10.02 7.79 -2.38
CA ASP A 72 10.82 7.48 -3.55
C ASP A 72 9.96 7.66 -4.80
N SER A 73 10.28 8.63 -5.64
CA SER A 73 9.52 8.89 -6.87
C SER A 73 10.39 9.03 -8.11
N SER A 74 11.72 9.07 -7.94
CA SER A 74 12.76 9.33 -8.95
C SER A 74 14.09 9.65 -8.22
N PRO A 75 15.28 9.44 -8.82
CA PRO A 75 16.57 9.88 -8.26
C PRO A 75 16.66 11.39 -7.94
N GLN A 76 15.69 12.19 -8.36
CA GLN A 76 15.70 13.65 -8.26
C GLN A 76 14.67 14.23 -7.26
N ASP A 77 13.67 13.46 -6.82
CA ASP A 77 12.53 14.00 -6.05
C ASP A 77 12.13 13.18 -4.80
N GLY A 78 12.75 12.03 -4.56
CA GLY A 78 12.57 11.29 -3.31
C GLY A 78 13.46 11.87 -2.23
N ASP A 79 12.88 12.30 -1.11
CA ASP A 79 13.65 12.69 0.08
C ASP A 79 13.36 11.70 1.22
N ASP A 80 14.21 10.67 1.32
CA ASP A 80 14.26 9.83 2.50
C ASP A 80 15.03 10.52 3.66
N ALA A 81 15.63 11.68 3.42
CA ALA A 81 16.17 12.50 4.49
C ALA A 81 15.02 12.96 5.38
N GLY A 82 15.17 12.71 6.68
CA GLY A 82 14.14 12.97 7.68
C GLY A 82 13.17 11.83 7.94
N LEU A 83 13.24 10.69 7.22
CA LEU A 83 12.54 9.48 7.67
C LEU A 83 13.19 8.92 8.95
N PRO A 84 12.42 8.46 9.94
CA PRO A 84 12.96 7.74 11.09
C PRO A 84 13.75 6.49 10.68
N GLU A 85 14.69 6.04 11.52
CA GLU A 85 15.58 4.91 11.19
C GLU A 85 14.81 3.64 10.77
N PRO A 86 13.73 3.20 11.45
CA PRO A 86 13.00 2.00 11.03
C PRO A 86 12.42 2.13 9.61
N TRP A 87 11.97 3.34 9.24
CA TRP A 87 11.44 3.62 7.92
C TRP A 87 12.53 3.62 6.85
N ARG A 88 13.70 4.22 7.12
CA ARG A 88 14.83 4.16 6.19
C ARG A 88 15.26 2.71 5.94
N ARG A 89 15.34 1.89 7.00
CA ARG A 89 15.66 0.47 6.88
C ARG A 89 14.68 -0.28 5.99
N LEU A 90 13.37 -0.06 6.17
CA LEU A 90 12.35 -0.67 5.33
C LEU A 90 12.49 -0.20 3.86
N VAL A 91 12.69 1.09 3.62
CA VAL A 91 12.85 1.65 2.27
C VAL A 91 14.07 1.06 1.57
N ASP A 92 15.20 0.96 2.27
CA ASP A 92 16.43 0.36 1.75
C ASP A 92 16.22 -1.13 1.41
N GLU A 93 15.52 -1.87 2.26
CA GLU A 93 15.17 -3.27 2.02
C GLU A 93 14.24 -3.45 0.82
N LEU A 94 13.27 -2.56 0.62
CA LEU A 94 12.39 -2.57 -0.56
C LEU A 94 13.18 -2.30 -1.86
N ARG A 95 14.17 -1.39 -1.81
CA ARG A 95 15.01 -1.01 -2.95
C ARG A 95 16.02 -2.09 -3.35
N THR A 96 16.73 -2.61 -2.36
CA THR A 96 17.94 -3.43 -2.55
C THR A 96 17.72 -4.91 -2.30
N GLY A 97 16.69 -5.27 -1.54
CA GLY A 97 16.37 -6.66 -1.23
C GLY A 97 15.69 -7.39 -2.39
N ASP A 98 15.43 -8.68 -2.17
CA ASP A 98 14.72 -9.55 -3.13
C ASP A 98 13.23 -9.21 -3.29
N TYR A 99 12.76 -8.10 -2.69
CA TYR A 99 11.36 -7.70 -2.65
C TYR A 99 10.69 -7.72 -4.03
N ARG A 100 11.33 -7.14 -5.06
CA ARG A 100 10.77 -7.11 -6.43
C ARG A 100 10.63 -8.50 -7.04
N THR A 101 11.63 -9.36 -6.81
CA THR A 101 11.61 -10.76 -7.24
C THR A 101 10.55 -11.57 -6.50
N GLN A 102 10.34 -11.30 -5.20
CA GLN A 102 9.30 -11.93 -4.41
C GLN A 102 7.90 -11.52 -4.89
N VAL A 103 7.67 -10.23 -5.15
CA VAL A 103 6.42 -9.73 -5.74
C VAL A 103 6.16 -10.36 -7.11
N ALA A 104 7.17 -10.40 -7.97
CA ALA A 104 7.10 -11.04 -9.28
C ALA A 104 6.65 -12.50 -9.21
N ARG A 105 7.23 -13.27 -8.27
CA ARG A 105 6.83 -14.66 -8.02
C ARG A 105 5.38 -14.78 -7.57
N VAL A 106 4.96 -14.00 -6.57
CA VAL A 106 3.58 -14.02 -6.05
C VAL A 106 2.58 -13.67 -7.14
N LEU A 107 2.90 -12.66 -7.95
CA LEU A 107 2.02 -12.17 -9.01
C LEU A 107 2.20 -12.89 -10.36
N GLY A 108 3.11 -13.87 -10.46
CA GLY A 108 3.37 -14.59 -11.71
C GLY A 108 3.72 -13.67 -12.89
N GLN A 109 4.54 -12.64 -12.65
CA GLN A 109 4.97 -11.66 -13.64
C GLN A 109 6.48 -11.39 -13.54
N GLU A 110 7.00 -10.52 -14.41
CA GLU A 110 8.41 -10.10 -14.35
C GLU A 110 8.68 -9.14 -13.17
N PRO A 111 9.91 -9.13 -12.61
CA PRO A 111 10.32 -8.13 -11.63
C PRO A 111 10.23 -6.71 -12.16
N ALA A 112 9.76 -5.79 -11.32
CA ALA A 112 9.69 -4.37 -11.68
C ALA A 112 11.07 -3.75 -11.91
N SER A 113 11.17 -2.84 -12.87
CA SER A 113 12.41 -2.12 -13.21
C SER A 113 12.84 -1.15 -12.10
N GLY A 114 11.86 -0.57 -11.42
CA GLY A 114 12.03 0.35 -10.28
C GLY A 114 10.79 0.40 -9.40
N LEU A 115 10.86 1.19 -8.33
CA LEU A 115 9.76 1.40 -7.38
C LEU A 115 9.41 2.88 -7.27
N GLU A 116 8.12 3.17 -7.13
CA GLU A 116 7.66 4.41 -6.49
C GLU A 116 7.13 4.08 -5.08
N ILE A 117 7.62 4.76 -4.05
CA ILE A 117 7.26 4.58 -2.65
C ILE A 117 6.63 5.87 -2.12
N ARG A 118 5.45 5.74 -1.51
CA ARG A 118 4.71 6.88 -0.95
C ARG A 118 4.04 6.52 0.37
N LEU A 119 3.96 7.49 1.27
CA LEU A 119 3.15 7.40 2.47
C LEU A 119 1.83 8.13 2.24
N VAL A 120 0.72 7.51 2.64
CA VAL A 120 -0.61 8.05 2.42
C VAL A 120 -1.42 8.03 3.71
N ARG A 121 -2.14 9.13 3.94
CA ARG A 121 -3.06 9.33 5.06
C ARG A 121 -4.45 9.65 4.52
N HIS A 122 -5.46 8.94 5.01
CA HIS A 122 -6.87 9.26 4.79
C HIS A 122 -7.49 9.68 6.13
N GLY A 123 -7.94 10.93 6.24
CA GLY A 123 -8.76 11.42 7.35
C GLY A 123 -10.25 11.19 7.12
N GLY A 124 -11.11 11.63 8.05
CA GLY A 124 -12.57 11.54 7.88
C GLY A 124 -13.05 12.18 6.58
N GLY A 125 -13.77 11.40 5.76
CA GLY A 125 -14.26 11.81 4.45
C GLY A 125 -13.27 11.70 3.29
N ASP A 126 -12.05 11.20 3.54
CA ASP A 126 -11.07 10.86 2.48
C ASP A 126 -11.40 9.48 1.89
N TRP A 127 -11.13 9.29 0.59
CA TRP A 127 -11.54 8.11 -0.18
C TRP A 127 -10.72 8.00 -1.48
N LEU A 128 -10.85 6.86 -2.16
CA LEU A 128 -10.34 6.67 -3.52
C LEU A 128 -11.33 5.82 -4.32
N GLY A 129 -11.86 6.35 -5.40
CA GLY A 129 -12.89 5.67 -6.20
C GLY A 129 -12.36 4.48 -6.99
N PRO A 130 -13.27 3.71 -7.62
CA PRO A 130 -12.92 2.60 -8.50
C PRO A 130 -11.92 3.01 -9.59
N HIS A 131 -10.85 2.22 -9.75
CA HIS A 131 -9.82 2.40 -10.77
C HIS A 131 -8.98 1.12 -10.95
N THR A 132 -8.15 1.07 -12.00
CA THR A 132 -7.27 -0.07 -12.35
C THR A 132 -5.77 0.26 -12.28
N ASP A 133 -5.43 1.37 -11.62
CA ASP A 133 -4.10 1.98 -11.61
C ASP A 133 -3.55 2.33 -13.01
N ARG A 134 -2.46 3.11 -13.05
CA ARG A 134 -1.87 3.57 -14.31
C ARG A 134 -1.18 2.42 -15.06
N ALA A 135 -1.23 2.48 -16.38
CA ALA A 135 -0.64 1.50 -17.29
C ALA A 135 0.91 1.53 -17.38
N ASP A 136 1.60 2.32 -16.57
CA ASP A 136 3.06 2.25 -16.39
C ASP A 136 3.46 1.41 -15.16
N LYS A 137 2.50 1.05 -14.29
CA LYS A 137 2.74 0.22 -13.11
C LYS A 137 2.55 -1.27 -13.43
N LEU A 138 3.40 -2.13 -12.86
CA LEU A 138 3.22 -3.59 -12.83
C LEU A 138 2.39 -4.06 -11.63
N PHE A 139 2.53 -3.39 -10.49
CA PHE A 139 1.80 -3.76 -9.28
C PHE A 139 1.63 -2.59 -8.32
N SER A 140 0.74 -2.76 -7.35
CA SER A 140 0.56 -1.90 -6.19
C SER A 140 0.52 -2.74 -4.92
N HIS A 141 1.44 -2.48 -3.99
CA HIS A 141 1.43 -3.07 -2.65
C HIS A 141 1.06 -1.99 -1.63
N ILE A 142 -0.03 -2.21 -0.92
CA ILE A 142 -0.53 -1.32 0.12
C ILE A 142 -0.29 -1.99 1.47
N VAL A 143 0.42 -1.33 2.36
CA VAL A 143 0.74 -1.85 3.70
C VAL A 143 0.17 -0.91 4.77
N TYR A 144 -0.45 -1.48 5.81
CA TYR A 144 -1.24 -0.74 6.78
C TYR A 144 -0.59 -0.62 8.16
N PHE A 145 -0.72 0.56 8.77
CA PHE A 145 -0.08 0.92 10.04
C PHE A 145 -1.10 1.45 11.07
N ASN A 146 -2.27 0.82 11.16
CA ASN A 146 -3.41 1.32 11.93
C ASN A 146 -3.75 0.39 13.10
N PRO A 147 -3.15 0.59 14.28
CA PRO A 147 -3.51 -0.19 15.46
C PRO A 147 -4.97 0.06 15.86
N GLY A 148 -5.72 -1.03 16.05
CA GLY A 148 -7.11 -0.97 16.49
C GLY A 148 -8.11 -0.44 15.45
N TRP A 149 -7.78 -0.48 14.15
CA TRP A 149 -8.73 -0.05 13.12
C TRP A 149 -9.98 -0.92 13.11
N ARG A 150 -11.15 -0.28 12.99
CA ARG A 150 -12.45 -0.93 12.99
C ARG A 150 -13.07 -0.91 11.60
N ALA A 151 -13.69 -2.00 11.17
CA ALA A 151 -14.24 -2.11 9.81
C ALA A 151 -15.32 -1.05 9.53
N GLU A 152 -16.13 -0.69 10.54
CA GLU A 152 -17.14 0.36 10.45
C GLU A 152 -16.58 1.78 10.23
N TRP A 153 -15.28 2.00 10.45
CA TRP A 153 -14.63 3.26 10.13
C TRP A 153 -14.36 3.42 8.63
N GLY A 154 -14.67 2.41 7.80
CA GLY A 154 -14.39 2.46 6.37
C GLY A 154 -12.89 2.46 6.10
N GLY A 155 -12.46 3.15 5.04
CA GLY A 155 -11.06 3.12 4.61
C GLY A 155 -10.59 1.74 4.12
N CYS A 156 -11.48 0.79 3.97
CA CYS A 156 -11.16 -0.55 3.50
C CYS A 156 -10.82 -0.51 2.02
N LEU A 157 -9.81 -1.31 1.63
CA LEU A 157 -9.60 -1.62 0.22
C LEU A 157 -10.67 -2.62 -0.21
N GLU A 158 -11.28 -2.38 -1.37
CA GLU A 158 -12.25 -3.29 -1.96
C GLU A 158 -11.78 -3.75 -3.34
N ILE A 159 -11.94 -5.05 -3.57
CA ILE A 159 -11.64 -5.72 -4.85
C ILE A 159 -12.95 -5.85 -5.62
N LEU A 160 -12.95 -5.34 -6.84
CA LEU A 160 -14.15 -5.22 -7.68
C LEU A 160 -13.96 -6.04 -8.96
N PRO A 161 -14.99 -6.78 -9.44
CA PRO A 161 -14.97 -7.40 -10.77
C PRO A 161 -14.96 -6.36 -11.91
N GLY A 162 -15.57 -5.21 -11.69
CA GLY A 162 -15.71 -4.10 -12.64
C GLY A 162 -15.95 -2.78 -11.91
N GLU A 163 -15.85 -1.65 -12.62
CA GLU A 163 -15.96 -0.29 -12.04
C GLU A 163 -17.22 -0.06 -11.20
N HIS A 164 -18.35 -0.60 -11.65
CA HIS A 164 -19.67 -0.39 -11.07
C HIS A 164 -20.21 -1.64 -10.35
N ASP A 165 -19.42 -2.70 -10.27
CA ASP A 165 -19.83 -3.96 -9.66
C ASP A 165 -19.62 -3.95 -8.14
N PRO A 166 -20.42 -4.69 -7.36
CA PRO A 166 -20.21 -4.82 -5.93
C PRO A 166 -18.87 -5.50 -5.62
N ALA A 167 -18.24 -5.07 -4.52
CA ALA A 167 -17.01 -5.67 -4.05
C ALA A 167 -17.17 -7.16 -3.73
N VAL A 168 -16.23 -7.96 -4.22
CA VAL A 168 -16.17 -9.41 -3.95
C VAL A 168 -15.23 -9.75 -2.80
N ALA A 169 -14.32 -8.83 -2.46
CA ALA A 169 -13.46 -8.93 -1.29
C ALA A 169 -13.18 -7.56 -0.69
N ARG A 170 -12.88 -7.55 0.61
CA ARG A 170 -12.57 -6.35 1.38
C ARG A 170 -11.40 -6.62 2.31
N VAL A 171 -10.41 -5.73 2.30
CA VAL A 171 -9.26 -5.76 3.22
C VAL A 171 -9.39 -4.60 4.22
N VAL A 172 -9.55 -4.95 5.49
CA VAL A 172 -9.59 -3.98 6.60
C VAL A 172 -8.16 -3.50 6.87
N PRO A 173 -7.89 -2.19 6.99
CA PRO A 173 -6.53 -1.68 7.03
C PRO A 173 -5.90 -1.79 8.43
N CYS A 174 -5.89 -2.99 9.02
CA CYS A 174 -5.32 -3.27 10.34
C CYS A 174 -3.79 -3.14 10.35
N LEU A 175 -3.19 -2.88 11.52
CA LEU A 175 -1.75 -2.85 11.68
C LEU A 175 -1.07 -4.13 11.16
N GLY A 176 -0.11 -3.98 10.25
CA GLY A 176 0.69 -5.08 9.71
C GLY A 176 0.01 -5.88 8.60
N ALA A 177 -1.28 -5.64 8.33
CA ALA A 177 -1.95 -6.21 7.17
C ALA A 177 -1.50 -5.52 5.87
N SER A 178 -1.63 -6.22 4.75
CA SER A 178 -1.32 -5.64 3.44
C SER A 178 -2.18 -6.22 2.31
N ALA A 179 -2.15 -5.54 1.17
CA ALA A 179 -2.73 -6.01 -0.08
C ALA A 179 -1.79 -5.73 -1.26
N LEU A 180 -1.46 -6.75 -2.02
CA LEU A 180 -0.64 -6.69 -3.22
C LEU A 180 -1.51 -6.99 -4.45
N LEU A 181 -1.60 -6.05 -5.38
CA LEU A 181 -2.45 -6.12 -6.56
C LEU A 181 -1.61 -6.12 -7.82
N CYS A 182 -1.88 -7.02 -8.78
CA CYS A 182 -1.35 -6.84 -10.13
C CYS A 182 -2.04 -5.66 -10.82
N GLN A 183 -1.33 -4.99 -11.72
CA GLN A 183 -1.95 -4.00 -12.60
C GLN A 183 -2.44 -4.68 -13.88
N ALA A 184 -3.74 -4.60 -14.14
CA ALA A 184 -4.37 -5.12 -15.34
C ALA A 184 -5.59 -4.27 -15.74
N PRO A 185 -6.06 -4.32 -17.00
CA PRO A 185 -7.25 -3.56 -17.41
C PRO A 185 -8.53 -3.88 -16.62
N ASN A 186 -8.59 -5.05 -15.98
CA ASN A 186 -9.68 -5.49 -15.12
C ASN A 186 -9.34 -5.46 -13.62
N SER A 187 -8.18 -4.91 -13.22
CA SER A 187 -7.76 -4.88 -11.81
C SER A 187 -8.47 -3.81 -10.99
N TRP A 188 -9.80 -3.78 -11.03
CA TRP A 188 -10.62 -2.75 -10.40
C TRP A 188 -10.56 -2.86 -8.88
N HIS A 189 -10.31 -1.71 -8.24
CA HIS A 189 -10.31 -1.59 -6.80
C HIS A 189 -10.61 -0.16 -6.35
N GLN A 190 -11.03 -0.02 -5.09
CA GLN A 190 -11.31 1.27 -4.47
C GLN A 190 -10.90 1.28 -2.99
N VAL A 191 -10.84 2.48 -2.41
CA VAL A 191 -10.77 2.67 -0.96
C VAL A 191 -12.05 3.36 -0.52
N THR A 192 -12.86 2.64 0.26
CA THR A 192 -14.08 3.18 0.86
C THR A 192 -13.78 4.44 1.68
N ALA A 193 -14.75 5.36 1.73
CA ALA A 193 -14.58 6.58 2.51
C ALA A 193 -14.31 6.26 3.98
N VAL A 194 -13.35 6.97 4.58
CA VAL A 194 -13.14 6.93 6.03
C VAL A 194 -14.29 7.67 6.70
N ALA A 195 -14.93 7.04 7.68
CA ALA A 195 -16.04 7.65 8.40
C ALA A 195 -15.59 8.96 9.09
N PRO A 196 -16.42 10.02 9.11
CA PRO A 196 -16.10 11.26 9.83
C PRO A 196 -15.83 11.06 11.33
N GLY A 197 -16.42 10.02 11.93
CA GLY A 197 -16.22 9.64 13.33
C GLY A 197 -15.06 8.67 13.58
N ALA A 198 -14.20 8.39 12.60
CA ALA A 198 -13.00 7.59 12.82
C ALA A 198 -12.05 8.33 13.78
N GLU A 199 -11.57 7.65 14.82
CA GLU A 199 -10.77 8.26 15.88
C GLU A 199 -9.34 8.60 15.45
N ARG A 200 -8.90 8.08 14.29
CA ARG A 200 -7.56 8.27 13.75
C ARG A 200 -7.56 8.24 12.23
N GLU A 201 -6.51 8.79 11.65
CA GLU A 201 -6.26 8.70 10.21
C GLU A 201 -5.85 7.29 9.81
N ARG A 202 -6.32 6.84 8.64
CA ARG A 202 -5.82 5.62 8.00
C ARG A 202 -4.47 5.90 7.36
N ARG A 203 -3.43 5.32 7.91
CA ARG A 203 -2.02 5.36 7.49
C ARG A 203 -1.67 4.14 6.65
N SER A 204 -1.02 4.36 5.52
CA SER A 204 -0.52 3.30 4.66
C SER A 204 0.77 3.68 3.94
N LEU A 205 1.61 2.69 3.68
CA LEU A 205 2.68 2.74 2.69
C LEU A 205 2.14 2.20 1.37
N LEU A 206 2.40 2.89 0.28
CA LEU A 206 2.18 2.43 -1.09
C LEU A 206 3.54 2.17 -1.74
N VAL A 207 3.70 0.98 -2.32
CA VAL A 207 4.83 0.62 -3.15
C VAL A 207 4.29 0.23 -4.52
N HIS A 208 4.64 1.00 -5.54
CA HIS A 208 4.29 0.72 -6.93
C HIS A 208 5.52 0.19 -7.66
N GLY A 209 5.40 -0.99 -8.28
CA GLY A 209 6.42 -1.46 -9.21
C GLY A 209 6.20 -0.86 -10.58
N LEU A 210 7.26 -0.34 -11.21
CA LEU A 210 7.22 0.22 -12.56
C LEU A 210 7.60 -0.85 -13.61
N ARG A 211 7.02 -0.72 -14.80
CA ARG A 211 7.38 -1.52 -15.99
C ARG A 211 8.83 -1.30 -16.41
#